data_AF-A0AAD1F1T2-F1
#
_entry.id   AF-A0AAD1F1T2-F1
#
_cell.length_a   1.000
_cell.length_b   1.000
_cell.length_c   1.000
_cell.angle_alpha   90.00
_cell.angle_beta   90.00
_cell.angle_gamma   90.00
#
_symmetry.space_group_name_H-M   'P 1'
#
loop_
_entity.id
_entity.type
_entity.pdbx_description
1 polymer ?
#
loop_
_entity_poly.entity_id
_entity_poly.type
_entity_poly.pdbx_seq_one_letter_code
_entity_poly.pdbx_strand_id
1 'polypeptide(L)'
;MNLNEPRELASLLEAFLLASGKPQSLERLFELFEEAERPDPAVFKKALALLGKSCEGRAFELKEVASGYRLQIREKFAPWVGRLWEERPQRYSRALLETMALIAYRQPITRGEIEDVRGVAVNSNIVKTLLEREWIRVVGYRDVPGKPAMFATTKAFLDHFNLKNLDDLPPLAELREIEAEPVLEFDDAPVPEHLQQLADASAEQEEPKEETSFHTLLLELDSMEEGIKTDFDDLHRDGAVEPGNSEPLFDHPEVQAEPDIPGDDLDDSHEFAIEPEAEPQGAAEDDVLGVAEARAKLLAAVAALEPSPPQLSEEEAEALALAEAIENERRLLDD
;
A
#
# COMPACT_ATOMS: atom_id res chain seq x y z
N MET A 1 3.21 -39.57 -0.46
CA MET A 1 2.37 -38.44 -0.09
C MET A 1 1.15 -38.50 -1.00
N ASN A 2 -0.04 -38.64 -0.44
CA ASN A 2 -1.30 -38.66 -1.18
C ASN A 2 -1.78 -37.22 -1.35
N LEU A 3 -1.54 -36.64 -2.52
CA LEU A 3 -1.90 -35.25 -2.84
C LEU A 3 -3.41 -35.02 -2.97
N ASN A 4 -4.21 -36.10 -3.00
CA ASN A 4 -5.66 -36.03 -2.95
C ASN A 4 -6.22 -35.95 -1.52
N GLU A 5 -5.39 -36.19 -0.51
CA GLU A 5 -5.80 -36.01 0.88
C GLU A 5 -5.57 -34.55 1.31
N PRO A 6 -6.62 -33.80 1.73
CA PRO A 6 -6.50 -32.39 2.06
C PRO A 6 -5.48 -32.07 3.16
N ARG A 7 -5.26 -33.00 4.10
CA ARG A 7 -4.32 -32.81 5.22
C ARG A 7 -2.86 -32.91 4.78
N GLU A 8 -2.52 -33.92 3.99
CA GLU A 8 -1.17 -34.05 3.44
C GLU A 8 -0.87 -32.89 2.49
N LEU A 9 -1.82 -32.55 1.62
CA LEU A 9 -1.70 -31.39 0.73
C LEU A 9 -1.51 -30.09 1.52
N ALA A 10 -2.21 -29.89 2.65
CA ALA A 10 -2.02 -28.70 3.49
C ALA A 10 -0.58 -28.57 4.00
N SER A 11 0.04 -29.66 4.45
CA SER A 11 1.46 -29.66 4.89
C SER A 11 2.42 -29.36 3.73
N LEU A 12 2.13 -29.83 2.51
CA LEU A 12 2.92 -29.49 1.34
C LEU A 12 2.78 -28.01 0.96
N LEU A 13 1.56 -27.47 1.01
CA LEU A 13 1.30 -26.06 0.77
C LEU A 13 1.96 -25.17 1.83
N GLU A 14 1.97 -25.59 3.10
CA GLU A 14 2.73 -24.94 4.17
C GLU A 14 4.21 -24.85 3.79
N ALA A 15 4.81 -25.95 3.32
CA ALA A 15 6.21 -25.98 2.89
C ALA A 15 6.48 -25.04 1.71
N PHE A 16 5.63 -25.02 0.68
CA PHE A 16 5.76 -24.11 -0.46
C PHE A 16 5.67 -22.64 -0.04
N LEU A 17 4.67 -22.30 0.76
CA LEU A 17 4.47 -20.92 1.20
C LEU A 17 5.62 -20.45 2.11
N LEU A 18 6.10 -21.31 3.01
CA LEU A 18 7.23 -21.02 3.89
C LEU A 18 8.54 -20.83 3.09
N ALA A 19 8.78 -21.66 2.07
CA ALA A 19 9.97 -21.56 1.24
C ALA A 19 9.96 -20.34 0.31
N SER A 20 8.78 -19.90 -0.15
CA SER A 20 8.68 -18.83 -1.15
C SER A 20 8.98 -17.43 -0.62
N GLY A 21 8.68 -17.15 0.66
CA GLY A 21 8.85 -15.84 1.28
C GLY A 21 8.03 -14.69 0.64
N LYS A 22 7.15 -14.97 -0.31
CA LYS A 22 6.33 -14.00 -1.07
C LYS A 22 4.93 -14.57 -1.32
N PRO A 23 3.90 -13.72 -1.52
CA PRO A 23 2.59 -14.20 -1.92
C PRO A 23 2.66 -15.10 -3.15
N GLN A 24 1.96 -16.24 -3.12
CA GLN A 24 1.84 -17.17 -4.24
C GLN A 24 0.39 -17.23 -4.70
N SER A 25 0.18 -16.98 -6.00
CA SER A 25 -1.15 -17.15 -6.61
C SER A 25 -1.53 -18.63 -6.63
N LEU A 26 -2.84 -18.90 -6.66
CA LEU A 26 -3.34 -20.28 -6.80
C LEU A 26 -2.80 -20.92 -8.07
N GLU A 27 -2.84 -20.20 -9.19
CA GLU A 27 -2.30 -20.63 -10.49
C GLU A 27 -0.84 -21.05 -10.37
N ARG A 28 -0.01 -20.21 -9.73
CA ARG A 28 1.41 -20.51 -9.55
C ARG A 28 1.64 -21.75 -8.70
N LEU A 29 0.85 -21.93 -7.64
CA LEU A 29 0.93 -23.15 -6.83
C LEU A 29 0.49 -24.39 -7.60
N PHE A 30 -0.52 -24.30 -8.48
CA PHE A 30 -0.95 -25.40 -9.35
C PHE A 30 0.09 -25.81 -10.38
N GLU A 31 0.87 -24.85 -10.89
CA GLU A 31 1.98 -25.09 -11.83
C GLU A 31 3.14 -25.88 -11.23
N LEU A 32 3.28 -25.90 -9.90
CA LEU A 32 4.34 -26.67 -9.22
C LEU A 32 4.08 -28.19 -9.27
N PHE A 33 2.86 -28.61 -9.59
CA PHE A 33 2.48 -30.01 -9.72
C PHE A 33 2.56 -30.46 -11.17
N GLU A 34 3.08 -31.66 -11.40
CA GLU A 34 2.96 -32.34 -12.69
C GLU A 34 1.49 -32.67 -12.99
N GLU A 35 1.15 -32.80 -14.28
CA GLU A 35 -0.24 -32.93 -14.73
C GLU A 35 -0.95 -34.17 -14.14
N ALA A 36 -0.22 -35.27 -13.93
CA ALA A 36 -0.74 -36.50 -13.33
C ALA A 36 -0.93 -36.42 -11.81
N GLU A 37 -0.25 -35.49 -11.14
CA GLU A 37 -0.22 -35.35 -9.68
C GLU A 37 -1.04 -34.15 -9.19
N ARG A 38 -1.57 -33.35 -10.12
CA ARG A 38 -2.30 -32.12 -9.82
C ARG A 38 -3.58 -32.43 -9.04
N PRO A 39 -3.73 -31.91 -7.81
CA PRO A 39 -4.95 -32.09 -7.04
C PRO A 39 -6.15 -31.41 -7.69
N ASP A 40 -7.35 -31.92 -7.40
CA ASP A 40 -8.61 -31.25 -7.78
C ASP A 40 -8.68 -29.84 -7.12
N PRO A 41 -9.11 -28.79 -7.85
CA PRO A 41 -9.32 -27.46 -7.30
C PRO A 41 -10.13 -27.39 -6.00
N ALA A 42 -11.13 -28.26 -5.83
CA ALA A 42 -11.94 -28.33 -4.62
C ALA A 42 -11.14 -28.89 -3.42
N VAL A 43 -10.26 -29.86 -3.66
CA VAL A 43 -9.35 -30.42 -2.64
C VAL A 43 -8.32 -29.35 -2.24
N PHE A 44 -7.81 -28.61 -3.21
CA PHE A 44 -6.85 -27.54 -3.00
C PHE A 44 -7.39 -26.43 -2.08
N LYS A 45 -8.59 -25.92 -2.36
CA LYS A 45 -9.26 -24.92 -1.51
C LYS A 45 -9.52 -25.45 -0.11
N LYS A 46 -9.92 -26.72 0.02
CA LYS A 46 -10.10 -27.38 1.33
C LYS A 46 -8.76 -27.48 2.09
N ALA A 47 -7.67 -27.80 1.40
CA ALA A 47 -6.34 -27.88 2.00
C ALA A 47 -5.89 -26.51 2.53
N LEU A 48 -6.08 -25.42 1.78
CA LEU A 48 -5.81 -24.06 2.26
C LEU A 48 -6.66 -23.66 3.47
N ALA A 49 -7.95 -24.00 3.47
CA ALA A 49 -8.82 -23.75 4.62
C ALA A 49 -8.37 -24.55 5.86
N LEU A 50 -7.94 -25.79 5.69
CA LEU A 50 -7.37 -26.61 6.77
C LEU A 50 -6.03 -26.03 7.27
N LEU A 51 -5.17 -25.57 6.36
CA LEU A 51 -3.92 -24.91 6.70
C LEU A 51 -4.18 -23.67 7.55
N GLY A 52 -5.12 -22.81 7.14
CA GLY A 52 -5.53 -21.63 7.90
C GLY A 52 -5.96 -21.97 9.33
N LYS A 53 -6.82 -22.99 9.49
CA LYS A 53 -7.23 -23.50 10.82
C LYS A 53 -6.06 -24.05 11.62
N SER A 54 -5.12 -24.75 10.98
CA SER A 54 -3.94 -25.29 11.66
C SER A 54 -2.96 -24.22 12.16
N CYS A 55 -3.03 -23.01 11.59
CA CYS A 55 -2.27 -21.83 12.03
C CYS A 55 -2.94 -21.09 13.20
N GLU A 56 -4.15 -21.48 13.63
CA GLU A 56 -4.77 -20.92 14.83
C GLU A 56 -3.92 -21.25 16.07
N GLY A 57 -3.69 -20.26 16.92
CA GLY A 57 -2.82 -20.40 18.09
C GLY A 57 -1.31 -20.38 17.81
N ARG A 58 -0.85 -20.39 16.54
CA ARG A 58 0.57 -20.26 16.18
C ARG A 58 1.03 -18.81 16.07
N ALA A 59 2.35 -18.61 16.02
CA ALA A 59 2.97 -17.28 15.87
C ALA A 59 2.77 -16.66 14.48
N PHE A 60 2.52 -17.49 13.47
CA PHE A 60 2.26 -17.11 12.10
C PHE A 60 0.83 -17.45 11.69
N GLU A 61 0.37 -16.84 10.61
CA GLU A 61 -0.95 -17.04 10.04
C GLU A 61 -0.89 -17.12 8.52
N LEU A 62 -1.87 -17.83 7.95
CA LEU A 62 -2.12 -17.83 6.52
C LEU A 62 -2.97 -16.61 6.18
N LYS A 63 -2.43 -15.71 5.36
CA LYS A 63 -3.14 -14.52 4.87
C LYS A 63 -3.33 -14.61 3.37
N GLU A 64 -4.55 -14.33 2.92
CA GLU A 64 -4.88 -14.14 1.52
C GLU A 64 -4.83 -12.64 1.20
N VAL A 65 -4.06 -12.29 0.17
CA VAL A 65 -3.82 -10.94 -0.35
C VAL A 65 -4.12 -10.91 -1.86
N ALA A 66 -4.09 -9.73 -2.48
CA ALA A 66 -4.42 -9.55 -3.89
C ALA A 66 -3.60 -10.45 -4.84
N SER A 67 -2.32 -10.68 -4.55
CA SER A 67 -1.46 -11.55 -5.36
C SER A 67 -1.55 -13.03 -5.00
N GLY A 68 -2.27 -13.42 -3.94
CA GLY A 68 -2.49 -14.81 -3.55
C GLY A 68 -2.33 -15.07 -2.05
N TYR A 69 -1.74 -16.21 -1.69
CA TYR A 69 -1.61 -16.64 -0.30
C TYR A 69 -0.17 -16.49 0.19
N ARG A 70 0.01 -16.08 1.46
CA ARG A 70 1.31 -16.08 2.14
C ARG A 70 1.20 -16.49 3.60
N LEU A 71 2.29 -17.04 4.14
CA LEU A 71 2.46 -17.18 5.57
C LEU A 71 3.18 -15.94 6.10
N GLN A 72 2.63 -15.31 7.12
CA GLN A 72 3.21 -14.13 7.76
C GLN A 72 3.13 -14.22 9.28
N ILE A 73 4.01 -13.51 9.97
CA ILE A 73 3.97 -13.44 11.43
C ILE A 73 2.78 -12.57 11.84
N ARG A 74 2.07 -12.99 12.88
CA ARG A 74 0.93 -12.22 13.40
C ARG A 74 1.39 -10.86 13.90
N GLU A 75 0.58 -9.84 13.63
CA GLU A 75 0.88 -8.44 13.98
C GLU A 75 1.21 -8.23 15.46
N LYS A 76 0.56 -8.99 16.35
CA LYS A 76 0.86 -8.96 17.80
C LYS A 76 2.33 -9.18 18.11
N PHE A 77 3.11 -9.89 17.30
CA PHE A 77 4.54 -10.12 17.53
C PHE A 77 5.45 -9.09 16.87
N ALA A 78 4.93 -8.18 16.03
CA ALA A 78 5.71 -7.23 15.25
C ALA A 78 6.73 -6.41 16.08
N PRO A 79 6.42 -5.93 17.31
CA PRO A 79 7.38 -5.17 18.11
C PRO A 79 8.63 -5.95 18.52
N TRP A 80 8.54 -7.29 18.61
CA TRP A 80 9.66 -8.16 18.94
C TRP A 80 10.40 -8.62 17.71
N VAL A 81 9.69 -9.04 16.67
CA VAL A 81 10.30 -9.45 15.39
C VAL A 81 11.09 -8.29 14.79
N GLY A 82 10.59 -7.07 14.88
CA GLY A 82 11.27 -5.87 14.40
C GLY A 82 12.67 -5.65 14.98
N ARG A 83 12.97 -6.21 16.17
CA ARG A 83 14.29 -6.11 16.81
C ARG A 83 15.34 -7.02 16.18
N LEU A 84 14.93 -7.94 15.31
CA LEU A 84 15.84 -8.83 14.60
C LEU A 84 16.68 -8.08 13.57
N TRP A 85 16.18 -6.96 13.06
CA TRP A 85 16.89 -6.10 12.12
C TRP A 85 17.66 -5.02 12.88
N GLU A 86 18.96 -4.90 12.59
CA GLU A 86 19.84 -3.88 13.19
C GLU A 86 19.42 -2.47 12.77
N GLU A 87 18.97 -2.32 11.53
CA GLU A 87 18.46 -1.06 11.00
C GLU A 87 16.94 -1.03 11.09
N ARG A 88 16.40 0.02 11.72
CA ARG A 88 14.96 0.23 11.74
C ARG A 88 14.48 0.58 10.33
N PRO A 89 13.45 -0.08 9.80
CA PRO A 89 12.89 0.31 8.52
C PRO A 89 12.44 1.77 8.58
N GLN A 90 12.82 2.55 7.56
CA GLN A 90 12.50 3.97 7.49
C GLN A 90 11.00 4.19 7.61
N ARG A 91 10.58 5.00 8.59
CA ARG A 91 9.16 5.33 8.79
C ARG A 91 8.69 6.23 7.64
N TYR A 92 7.46 5.99 7.19
CA TYR A 92 6.83 6.85 6.19
C TYR A 92 6.33 8.14 6.84
N SER A 93 6.52 9.27 6.17
CA SER A 93 5.99 10.56 6.63
C SER A 93 4.46 10.59 6.52
N ARG A 94 3.82 11.39 7.38
CA ARG A 94 2.35 11.61 7.32
C ARG A 94 1.92 12.08 5.92
N ALA A 95 2.65 13.02 5.31
CA ALA A 95 2.35 13.52 3.97
C ALA A 95 2.38 12.42 2.88
N LEU A 96 3.27 11.43 2.99
CA LEU A 96 3.29 10.29 2.06
C LEU A 96 2.06 9.41 2.24
N LEU A 97 1.71 9.08 3.49
CA LEU A 97 0.56 8.24 3.81
C LEU A 97 -0.76 8.92 3.42
N GLU A 98 -0.90 10.23 3.68
CA GLU A 98 -2.07 11.03 3.24
C GLU A 98 -2.21 11.03 1.71
N THR A 99 -1.11 11.28 1.00
CA THR A 99 -1.11 11.30 -0.47
C THR A 99 -1.52 9.93 -1.03
N MET A 100 -0.98 8.86 -0.47
CA MET A 100 -1.31 7.48 -0.85
C MET A 100 -2.77 7.14 -0.53
N ALA A 101 -3.28 7.55 0.64
CA ALA A 101 -4.67 7.33 1.01
C ALA A 101 -5.62 8.04 0.02
N LEU A 102 -5.33 9.28 -0.36
CA LEU A 102 -6.12 9.99 -1.38
C LEU A 102 -6.13 9.24 -2.72
N ILE A 103 -5.01 8.68 -3.15
CA ILE A 103 -4.95 7.86 -4.37
C ILE A 103 -5.80 6.59 -4.20
N ALA A 104 -5.71 5.89 -3.06
CA ALA A 104 -6.46 4.66 -2.82
C ALA A 104 -7.99 4.87 -2.89
N TYR A 105 -8.51 5.93 -2.25
CA TYR A 105 -9.95 6.21 -2.18
C TYR A 105 -10.52 7.00 -3.35
N ARG A 106 -9.70 7.72 -4.13
CA ARG A 106 -10.17 8.59 -5.23
C ARG A 106 -9.57 8.29 -6.61
N GLN A 107 -8.85 7.17 -6.76
CA GLN A 107 -8.36 6.76 -8.08
C GLN A 107 -9.50 6.63 -9.11
N PRO A 108 -9.26 6.97 -10.39
CA PRO A 108 -8.02 7.58 -10.91
C PRO A 108 -7.94 9.08 -10.59
N ILE A 109 -6.80 9.53 -10.02
CA ILE A 109 -6.61 10.92 -9.57
C ILE A 109 -5.28 11.52 -10.08
N THR A 110 -5.27 12.81 -10.40
CA THR A 110 -4.10 13.57 -10.85
C THR A 110 -3.38 14.25 -9.69
N ARG A 111 -2.13 14.67 -9.91
CA ARG A 111 -1.37 15.42 -8.88
C ARG A 111 -2.08 16.71 -8.44
N GLY A 112 -2.66 17.45 -9.38
CA GLY A 112 -3.39 18.69 -9.09
C GLY A 112 -4.60 18.45 -8.20
N GLU A 113 -5.43 17.43 -8.51
CA GLU A 113 -6.58 17.07 -7.68
C GLU A 113 -6.17 16.65 -6.25
N ILE A 114 -5.00 16.02 -6.08
CA ILE A 114 -4.46 15.70 -4.74
C ILE A 114 -4.09 16.99 -3.99
N GLU A 115 -3.39 17.92 -4.66
CA GLU A 115 -2.99 19.21 -4.09
C GLU A 115 -4.21 20.04 -3.67
N ASP A 116 -5.26 20.07 -4.51
CA ASP A 116 -6.50 20.78 -4.25
C ASP A 116 -7.22 20.25 -2.99
N VAL A 117 -7.25 18.93 -2.81
CA VAL A 117 -7.89 18.32 -1.62
C VAL A 117 -7.05 18.53 -0.36
N ARG A 118 -5.72 18.51 -0.45
CA ARG A 118 -4.83 18.71 0.72
C ARG A 118 -4.65 20.19 1.08
N GLY A 119 -4.92 21.11 0.15
CA GLY A 119 -4.68 22.54 0.32
C GLY A 119 -3.20 22.94 0.39
N VAL A 120 -2.28 22.01 0.12
CA VAL A 120 -0.82 22.22 0.12
C VAL A 120 -0.18 21.47 -1.04
N ALA A 121 0.92 22.02 -1.56
CA ALA A 121 1.68 21.40 -2.63
C ALA A 121 2.21 20.02 -2.22
N VAL A 122 2.09 19.04 -3.11
CA VAL A 122 2.62 17.69 -2.92
C VAL A 122 4.06 17.67 -3.40
N ASN A 123 4.99 17.27 -2.52
CA ASN A 123 6.39 17.13 -2.90
C ASN A 123 6.53 16.06 -4.01
N SER A 124 7.15 16.41 -5.13
CA SER A 124 7.40 15.50 -6.26
C SER A 124 8.11 14.20 -5.86
N ASN A 125 8.96 14.24 -4.82
CA ASN A 125 9.62 13.05 -4.29
C ASN A 125 8.64 12.03 -3.72
N ILE A 126 7.51 12.46 -3.13
CA ILE A 126 6.49 11.54 -2.59
C ILE A 126 5.91 10.69 -3.73
N VAL A 127 5.49 11.33 -4.82
CA VAL A 127 4.94 10.63 -5.99
C VAL A 127 5.98 9.69 -6.60
N LYS A 128 7.24 10.16 -6.71
CA LYS A 128 8.36 9.35 -7.19
C LYS A 128 8.58 8.10 -6.32
N THR A 129 8.64 8.25 -5.00
CA THR A 129 8.80 7.13 -4.07
C THR A 129 7.64 6.13 -4.15
N LEU A 130 6.39 6.61 -4.28
CA LEU A 130 5.23 5.73 -4.43
C LEU A 130 5.27 4.92 -5.73
N LEU A 131 5.75 5.52 -6.83
CA LEU A 131 5.95 4.84 -8.12
C LEU A 131 7.10 3.83 -8.05
N GLU A 132 8.24 4.20 -7.46
CA GLU A 132 9.42 3.32 -7.31
C GLU A 132 9.15 2.09 -6.44
N ARG A 133 8.28 2.24 -5.42
CA ARG A 133 7.80 1.12 -4.58
C ARG A 133 6.69 0.31 -5.24
N GLU A 134 6.32 0.67 -6.48
CA GLU A 134 5.23 0.07 -7.25
C GLU A 134 3.88 0.12 -6.53
N TRP A 135 3.68 0.99 -5.54
CA TRP A 135 2.38 1.09 -4.84
C TRP A 135 1.34 1.80 -5.68
N ILE A 136 1.78 2.71 -6.53
CA ILE A 136 0.94 3.39 -7.52
C ILE A 136 1.53 3.21 -8.91
N ARG A 137 0.69 3.39 -9.92
CA ARG A 137 1.07 3.40 -11.34
C ARG A 137 0.32 4.50 -12.08
N VAL A 138 0.84 4.90 -13.23
CA VAL A 138 0.11 5.78 -14.16
C VAL A 138 -0.87 4.94 -14.96
N VAL A 139 -2.15 5.32 -14.95
CA VAL A 139 -3.22 4.62 -15.70
C VAL A 139 -3.59 5.33 -16.99
N GLY A 140 -3.20 6.58 -17.15
CA GLY A 140 -3.50 7.40 -18.31
C GLY A 140 -3.21 8.88 -18.03
N TYR A 141 -3.65 9.74 -18.94
CA TYR A 141 -3.50 11.18 -18.84
C TYR A 141 -4.87 11.85 -18.97
N ARG A 142 -5.12 12.88 -18.17
CA ARG A 142 -6.37 13.64 -18.21
C ARG A 142 -6.38 14.57 -19.42
N ASP A 143 -7.54 14.70 -20.08
CA ASP A 143 -7.71 15.60 -21.23
C ASP A 143 -7.99 17.06 -20.80
N VAL A 144 -7.01 17.67 -20.14
CA VAL A 144 -6.99 19.08 -19.74
C VAL A 144 -5.65 19.72 -20.16
N PRO A 145 -5.52 21.05 -20.19
CA PRO A 145 -4.25 21.69 -20.53
C PRO A 145 -3.08 21.15 -19.69
N GLY A 146 -2.01 20.74 -20.36
CA GLY A 146 -0.84 20.10 -19.73
C GLY A 146 -0.92 18.58 -19.59
N LYS A 147 -2.05 17.95 -19.94
CA LYS A 147 -2.29 16.50 -19.93
C LYS A 147 -1.66 15.79 -18.72
N PRO A 148 -2.09 16.11 -17.48
CA PRO A 148 -1.48 15.55 -16.28
C PRO A 148 -1.73 14.05 -16.18
N ALA A 149 -0.74 13.32 -15.65
CA ALA A 149 -0.84 11.89 -15.39
C ALA A 149 -1.88 11.59 -14.30
N MET A 150 -2.64 10.51 -14.49
CA MET A 150 -3.58 9.96 -13.52
C MET A 150 -2.97 8.73 -12.85
N PHE A 151 -3.06 8.70 -11.52
CA PHE A 151 -2.52 7.64 -10.67
C PHE A 151 -3.61 6.71 -10.16
N ALA A 152 -3.25 5.44 -10.04
CA ALA A 152 -4.04 4.41 -9.36
C ALA A 152 -3.11 3.48 -8.58
N THR A 153 -3.66 2.81 -7.58
CA THR A 153 -2.98 1.78 -6.81
C THR A 153 -2.71 0.51 -7.63
N THR A 154 -1.77 -0.30 -7.15
CA THR A 154 -1.42 -1.59 -7.77
C THR A 154 -1.73 -2.77 -6.85
N LYS A 155 -1.49 -4.00 -7.32
CA LYS A 155 -1.53 -5.19 -6.47
C LYS A 155 -0.46 -5.17 -5.37
N ALA A 156 0.70 -4.58 -5.61
CA ALA A 156 1.76 -4.46 -4.61
C ALA A 156 1.33 -3.59 -3.42
N PHE A 157 0.53 -2.55 -3.66
CA PHE A 157 -0.12 -1.79 -2.59
C PHE A 157 -1.05 -2.70 -1.77
N LEU A 158 -1.96 -3.41 -2.42
CA LEU A 158 -2.90 -4.30 -1.73
C LEU A 158 -2.16 -5.40 -0.92
N ASP A 159 -1.11 -5.98 -1.48
CA ASP A 159 -0.28 -6.97 -0.80
C ASP A 159 0.46 -6.38 0.41
N HIS A 160 0.88 -5.12 0.34
CA HIS A 160 1.54 -4.43 1.45
C HIS A 160 0.56 -4.21 2.61
N PHE A 161 -0.67 -3.78 2.30
CA PHE A 161 -1.71 -3.52 3.30
C PHE A 161 -2.56 -4.75 3.68
N ASN A 162 -2.17 -5.95 3.23
CA ASN A 162 -2.87 -7.20 3.52
C ASN A 162 -4.33 -7.27 3.01
N LEU A 163 -4.62 -6.61 1.89
CA LEU A 163 -5.95 -6.51 1.28
C LEU A 163 -6.06 -7.45 0.07
N LYS A 164 -7.26 -7.98 -0.20
CA LYS A 164 -7.52 -8.81 -1.39
C LYS A 164 -7.95 -7.96 -2.56
N ASN A 165 -8.78 -6.97 -2.28
CA ASN A 165 -9.32 -6.03 -3.25
C ASN A 165 -9.36 -4.62 -2.63
N LEU A 166 -9.77 -3.63 -3.44
CA LEU A 166 -9.91 -2.25 -2.99
C LEU A 166 -11.16 -2.02 -2.13
N ASP A 167 -12.16 -2.88 -2.25
CA ASP A 167 -13.41 -2.80 -1.49
C ASP A 167 -13.22 -3.20 -0.01
N ASP A 168 -12.13 -3.93 0.29
CA ASP A 168 -11.70 -4.26 1.65
C ASP A 168 -11.14 -3.04 2.42
N LEU A 169 -10.99 -1.87 1.77
CA LEU A 169 -10.58 -0.65 2.44
C LEU A 169 -11.69 -0.16 3.39
N PRO A 170 -11.35 0.22 4.64
CA PRO A 170 -12.33 0.77 5.57
C PRO A 170 -13.08 1.95 4.96
N PRO A 171 -14.42 2.00 5.04
CA PRO A 171 -15.15 3.14 4.52
C PRO A 171 -14.74 4.41 5.28
N LEU A 172 -14.69 5.54 4.57
CA LEU A 172 -14.25 6.83 5.13
C LEU A 172 -15.06 7.28 6.36
N ALA A 173 -16.27 6.76 6.55
CA ALA A 173 -17.09 7.01 7.72
C ALA A 173 -16.53 6.35 9.00
N GLU A 174 -16.02 5.12 8.90
CA GLU A 174 -15.46 4.37 10.04
C GLU A 174 -14.09 4.90 10.47
N LEU A 175 -13.32 5.51 9.55
CA LEU A 175 -12.02 6.11 9.88
C LEU A 175 -12.13 7.27 10.88
N ARG A 176 -13.24 8.01 10.88
CA ARG A 176 -13.46 9.13 11.83
C ARG A 176 -13.61 8.65 13.27
N GLU A 177 -14.01 7.40 13.47
CA GLU A 177 -14.15 6.79 14.80
C GLU A 177 -12.82 6.24 15.31
N ILE A 178 -11.90 5.88 14.40
CA ILE A 178 -10.55 5.37 14.72
C ILE A 178 -9.59 6.51 15.14
N GLU A 179 -9.86 7.76 14.76
CA GLU A 179 -9.08 8.94 15.17
C GLU A 179 -9.10 9.22 16.70
N ALA A 180 -9.85 8.45 17.50
CA ALA A 180 -9.98 8.66 18.94
C ALA A 180 -8.78 8.19 19.79
N GLU A 181 -7.83 7.42 19.23
CA GLU A 181 -6.58 7.16 19.95
C GLU A 181 -5.48 8.12 19.48
N PRO A 182 -4.99 9.03 20.34
CA PRO A 182 -3.81 9.80 20.00
C PRO A 182 -2.67 8.81 19.83
N VAL A 183 -2.25 8.62 18.57
CA VAL A 183 -0.97 8.02 18.24
C VAL A 183 0.05 8.83 19.01
N LEU A 184 0.58 8.25 20.10
CA LEU A 184 1.63 8.86 20.90
C LEU A 184 2.69 9.41 19.94
N GLU A 185 2.85 10.72 19.92
CA GLU A 185 3.90 11.41 19.19
C GLU A 185 5.23 11.07 19.87
N PHE A 186 5.75 9.89 19.55
CA PHE A 186 7.05 9.42 20.03
C PHE A 186 8.22 10.24 19.44
N ASP A 187 7.95 11.18 18.55
CA ASP A 187 8.99 11.99 17.91
C ASP A 187 9.38 13.23 18.74
N ASP A 188 8.58 13.63 19.76
CA ASP A 188 8.85 14.82 20.60
C ASP A 188 8.69 14.58 22.13
N ALA A 189 8.54 13.33 22.59
CA ALA A 189 8.48 13.07 24.02
C ALA A 189 9.85 13.37 24.66
N PRO A 190 9.96 14.33 25.62
CA PRO A 190 11.22 14.62 26.28
C PRO A 190 11.72 13.35 26.96
N VAL A 191 12.99 13.01 26.72
CA VAL A 191 13.65 11.89 27.39
C VAL A 191 13.47 12.09 28.90
N PRO A 192 12.90 11.12 29.64
CA PRO A 192 12.73 11.24 31.07
C PRO A 192 14.07 11.57 31.76
N GLU A 193 14.11 12.60 32.62
CA GLU A 193 15.34 13.10 33.24
C GLU A 193 16.20 11.99 33.87
N HIS A 194 15.58 10.93 34.40
CA HIS A 194 16.31 9.80 34.98
C HIS A 194 17.11 8.98 33.96
N LEU A 195 16.65 8.87 32.71
CA LEU A 195 17.39 8.20 31.63
C LEU A 195 18.51 9.09 31.10
N GLN A 196 18.27 10.40 31.05
CA GLN A 196 19.28 11.40 30.73
C GLN A 196 20.41 11.38 31.79
N GLN A 197 20.05 11.38 33.08
CA GLN A 197 21.00 11.30 34.20
C GLN A 197 21.80 9.99 34.21
N LEU A 198 21.21 8.87 33.80
CA LEU A 198 21.93 7.60 33.66
C LEU A 198 22.90 7.61 32.48
N ALA A 199 22.52 8.21 31.35
CA ALA A 199 23.40 8.39 30.20
C ALA A 199 24.57 9.33 30.54
N ASP A 200 24.28 10.45 31.21
CA ASP A 200 25.29 11.41 31.65
C ASP A 200 26.22 10.82 32.73
N ALA A 201 25.70 9.93 33.59
CA ALA A 201 26.51 9.24 34.62
C ALA A 201 27.34 8.08 34.06
N SER A 202 26.95 7.50 32.93
CA SER A 202 27.72 6.46 32.21
C SER A 202 28.70 7.03 31.19
N ALA A 203 28.65 8.33 30.91
CA ALA A 203 29.67 9.00 30.12
C ALA A 203 30.96 9.12 30.97
N GLU A 204 31.91 8.23 30.73
CA GLU A 204 33.29 8.43 31.19
C GLU A 204 33.80 9.77 30.63
N GLN A 205 34.53 10.52 31.46
CA GLN A 205 35.13 11.80 31.07
C GLN A 205 36.18 11.55 29.96
N GLU A 206 35.75 11.60 28.70
CA GLU A 206 36.66 11.81 27.59
C GLU A 206 37.21 13.23 27.69
N GLU A 207 38.54 13.35 27.74
CA GLU A 207 39.23 14.62 27.56
C GLU A 207 38.75 15.31 26.27
N PRO A 208 38.62 16.64 26.25
CA PRO A 208 38.07 17.33 25.10
C PRO A 208 39.05 17.19 23.93
N LYS A 209 38.77 16.29 23.00
CA LYS A 209 39.30 16.42 21.65
C LYS A 209 38.48 17.50 20.97
N GLU A 210 39.17 18.54 20.53
CA GLU A 210 38.62 19.57 19.64
C GLU A 210 38.19 18.91 18.32
N GLU A 211 37.01 18.31 18.31
CA GLU A 211 36.27 18.12 17.07
C GLU A 211 35.65 19.47 16.75
N THR A 212 36.25 20.13 15.76
CA THR A 212 35.72 21.36 15.20
C THR A 212 34.28 21.11 14.77
N SER A 213 33.34 21.70 15.50
CA SER A 213 31.92 21.72 15.15
C SER A 213 31.78 22.09 13.69
N PHE A 214 30.89 21.40 12.97
CA PHE A 214 30.56 21.66 11.57
C PHE A 214 30.24 23.14 11.30
N HIS A 215 29.77 23.85 12.33
CA HIS A 215 29.51 25.27 12.30
C HIS A 215 30.79 26.13 12.24
N THR A 216 31.86 25.71 12.91
CA THR A 216 33.19 26.36 12.82
C THR A 216 33.79 26.20 11.42
N LEU A 217 33.63 25.02 10.80
CA LEU A 217 34.09 24.78 9.43
C LEU A 217 33.29 25.61 8.40
N LEU A 218 31.98 25.80 8.63
CA LEU A 218 31.14 26.68 7.81
C LEU A 218 31.56 28.15 7.91
N LEU A 219 31.90 28.63 9.11
CA LEU A 219 32.37 29.99 9.33
C LEU A 219 33.77 30.24 8.71
N GLU A 220 34.65 29.23 8.72
CA GLU A 220 35.94 29.31 8.01
C GLU A 220 35.78 29.36 6.49
N LEU A 221 34.81 28.63 5.94
CA LEU A 221 34.51 28.65 4.50
C LEU A 221 33.96 30.00 4.04
N ASP A 222 33.03 30.60 4.79
CA ASP A 222 32.52 31.96 4.53
C ASP A 222 33.67 32.99 4.57
N SER A 223 34.59 32.86 5.53
CA SER A 223 35.76 33.72 5.64
C SER A 223 36.75 33.55 4.47
N MET A 224 36.81 32.38 3.84
CA MET A 224 37.68 32.14 2.67
C MET A 224 37.07 32.67 1.37
N GLU A 225 35.74 32.78 1.27
CA GLU A 225 35.05 33.34 0.10
C GLU A 225 35.20 34.87 -0.02
N GLU A 226 35.33 35.60 1.09
CA GLU A 226 35.51 37.06 1.08
C GLU A 226 36.87 37.52 0.50
N GLY A 227 37.84 36.61 0.35
CA GLY A 227 39.17 36.89 -0.20
C GLY A 227 39.37 36.55 -1.67
N ILE A 228 38.41 35.87 -2.32
CA ILE A 228 38.52 35.50 -3.73
C ILE A 228 38.08 36.70 -4.56
N LYS A 229 39.05 37.49 -5.02
CA LYS A 229 38.85 38.42 -6.13
C LYS A 229 38.47 37.60 -7.36
N THR A 230 37.18 37.57 -7.70
CA THR A 230 36.76 37.24 -9.05
C THR A 230 37.22 38.37 -9.95
N ASP A 231 38.39 38.21 -10.58
CA ASP A 231 38.80 39.01 -11.73
C ASP A 231 37.88 38.64 -12.90
N PHE A 232 36.65 39.16 -12.85
CA PHE A 232 35.64 39.04 -13.89
C PHE A 232 35.33 40.46 -14.41
N ASP A 233 36.39 41.16 -14.81
CA ASP A 233 36.31 42.54 -15.32
C ASP A 233 36.86 42.69 -16.74
N ASP A 234 36.89 41.60 -17.52
CA ASP A 234 37.53 41.61 -18.86
C ASP A 234 36.68 41.09 -20.02
N LEU A 235 35.36 40.89 -19.86
CA LEU A 235 34.52 40.40 -20.97
C LEU A 235 33.23 41.16 -21.27
N HIS A 236 33.03 42.35 -20.71
CA HIS A 236 32.03 43.27 -21.25
C HIS A 236 32.58 44.69 -21.42
N ARG A 237 33.37 44.87 -22.48
CA ARG A 237 33.58 46.19 -23.05
C ARG A 237 33.32 46.20 -24.56
N ASP A 238 32.31 46.99 -24.89
CA ASP A 238 32.01 47.65 -26.15
C ASP A 238 31.42 46.83 -27.31
N GLY A 239 30.13 47.08 -27.52
CA GLY A 239 29.48 46.91 -28.80
C GLY A 239 29.76 48.07 -29.75
N ALA A 240 29.78 47.70 -31.04
CA ALA A 240 29.41 48.47 -32.24
C ALA A 240 30.50 49.14 -33.12
N VAL A 241 30.47 48.69 -34.38
CA VAL A 241 30.73 49.35 -35.69
C VAL A 241 32.09 49.11 -36.40
N GLU A 242 31.95 48.48 -37.58
CA GLU A 242 32.79 48.22 -38.79
C GLU A 242 33.77 49.33 -39.29
N PRO A 243 34.52 49.17 -40.42
CA PRO A 243 34.87 48.01 -41.28
C PRO A 243 36.40 47.91 -41.58
N GLY A 244 36.86 46.81 -42.21
CA GLY A 244 38.03 46.86 -43.10
C GLY A 244 39.10 45.78 -43.00
N ASN A 245 39.14 44.96 -44.05
CA ASN A 245 40.31 44.47 -44.78
C ASN A 245 41.07 43.19 -44.32
N SER A 246 41.27 42.34 -45.34
CA SER A 246 42.30 41.30 -45.58
C SER A 246 42.24 39.94 -44.84
N GLU A 247 41.69 38.97 -45.58
CA GLU A 247 42.02 37.53 -45.72
C GLU A 247 43.52 37.10 -45.57
N PRO A 248 43.89 35.78 -45.66
CA PRO A 248 43.09 34.52 -45.64
C PRO A 248 43.71 33.40 -44.75
N LEU A 249 42.98 32.28 -44.52
CA LEU A 249 43.61 30.95 -44.62
C LEU A 249 42.59 29.84 -44.96
N PHE A 250 42.96 29.09 -45.99
CA PHE A 250 42.34 27.95 -46.67
C PHE A 250 41.91 26.80 -45.74
N ASP A 251 40.79 26.10 -46.03
CA ASP A 251 40.78 24.88 -46.88
C ASP A 251 39.35 24.38 -47.18
N HIS A 252 39.08 24.03 -48.44
CA HIS A 252 37.89 23.32 -48.96
C HIS A 252 38.26 21.83 -49.13
N PRO A 253 37.33 20.83 -49.20
CA PRO A 253 36.17 20.81 -50.14
C PRO A 253 34.88 20.17 -49.55
N GLU A 254 33.67 20.62 -49.88
CA GLU A 254 32.81 20.17 -51.01
C GLU A 254 32.87 18.64 -51.26
N VAL A 255 31.77 17.88 -51.20
CA VAL A 255 30.91 17.59 -52.36
C VAL A 255 29.80 16.53 -52.05
N GLN A 256 28.56 16.83 -52.50
CA GLN A 256 27.47 15.98 -53.06
C GLN A 256 26.58 14.98 -52.27
N ALA A 257 25.28 15.19 -52.51
CA ALA A 257 24.25 14.26 -53.02
C ALA A 257 23.41 13.39 -52.06
N GLU A 258 22.08 13.50 -52.26
CA GLU A 258 20.99 12.64 -51.77
C GLU A 258 21.09 11.20 -52.35
N PRO A 259 20.33 10.21 -51.83
CA PRO A 259 18.93 10.05 -52.32
C PRO A 259 17.88 9.56 -51.31
N ASP A 260 16.63 9.90 -51.63
CA ASP A 260 15.36 9.16 -51.41
C ASP A 260 15.48 7.63 -51.33
N ILE A 261 14.78 6.99 -50.38
CA ILE A 261 13.93 5.78 -50.55
C ILE A 261 12.97 5.64 -49.33
N PRO A 262 11.83 4.93 -49.40
CA PRO A 262 10.54 5.37 -49.90
C PRO A 262 9.40 5.29 -48.84
N GLY A 263 8.28 5.93 -49.14
CA GLY A 263 7.02 5.75 -48.40
C GLY A 263 6.46 4.33 -48.58
N ASP A 264 5.84 3.83 -47.51
CA ASP A 264 4.95 2.67 -47.54
C ASP A 264 3.56 3.17 -47.15
N ASP A 265 2.72 3.32 -48.16
CA ASP A 265 1.29 3.51 -48.06
C ASP A 265 0.65 2.16 -47.68
N LEU A 266 0.01 2.10 -46.51
CA LEU A 266 -1.02 1.10 -46.24
C LEU A 266 -2.27 1.82 -45.73
N ASP A 267 -3.10 2.16 -46.72
CA ASP A 267 -4.54 2.25 -46.65
C ASP A 267 -5.09 0.89 -46.16
N ASP A 268 -5.75 0.89 -45.00
CA ASP A 268 -6.78 -0.11 -44.73
C ASP A 268 -7.89 0.51 -43.88
N SER A 269 -8.79 1.16 -44.61
CA SER A 269 -10.09 1.62 -44.14
C SER A 269 -11.04 0.43 -43.97
N HIS A 270 -10.96 -0.24 -42.82
CA HIS A 270 -11.99 -1.20 -42.41
C HIS A 270 -13.03 -0.52 -41.50
N GLU A 271 -14.10 -0.04 -42.15
CA GLU A 271 -15.41 0.18 -41.55
C GLU A 271 -15.89 -1.12 -40.88
N PHE A 272 -15.91 -1.18 -39.55
CA PHE A 272 -16.70 -2.16 -38.82
C PHE A 272 -18.14 -1.63 -38.72
N ALA A 273 -18.98 -2.08 -39.65
CA ALA A 273 -20.42 -1.97 -39.55
C ALA A 273 -20.92 -2.79 -38.34
N ILE A 274 -21.50 -2.10 -37.37
CA ILE A 274 -22.23 -2.72 -36.25
C ILE A 274 -23.64 -3.02 -36.76
N GLU A 275 -23.94 -4.30 -36.98
CA GLU A 275 -25.32 -4.76 -37.14
C GLU A 275 -26.04 -4.69 -35.78
N PRO A 276 -27.30 -4.19 -35.72
CA PRO A 276 -28.05 -4.17 -34.48
C PRO A 276 -28.64 -5.56 -34.18
N GLU A 277 -28.13 -6.21 -33.14
CA GLU A 277 -28.78 -7.40 -32.57
C GLU A 277 -30.11 -7.05 -31.89
N ALA A 278 -31.07 -7.93 -32.11
CA ALA A 278 -32.50 -7.78 -31.86
C ALA A 278 -32.88 -7.78 -30.37
N GLU A 279 -33.95 -7.04 -30.07
CA GLU A 279 -34.67 -7.08 -28.79
C GLU A 279 -35.16 -8.51 -28.46
N PRO A 280 -34.98 -9.02 -27.22
CA PRO A 280 -35.78 -10.12 -26.74
C PRO A 280 -37.13 -9.59 -26.27
N GLN A 281 -38.16 -9.96 -27.01
CA GLN A 281 -39.57 -9.86 -26.64
C GLN A 281 -39.87 -10.67 -25.37
N GLY A 282 -40.90 -10.22 -24.65
CA GLY A 282 -41.22 -10.62 -23.29
C GLY A 282 -41.50 -12.10 -23.07
N ALA A 283 -41.22 -12.52 -21.83
CA ALA A 283 -41.68 -13.78 -21.26
C ALA A 283 -42.35 -13.49 -19.91
N ALA A 284 -43.66 -13.77 -19.91
CA ALA A 284 -44.61 -13.99 -18.83
C ALA A 284 -44.13 -13.88 -17.36
N GLU A 285 -44.83 -13.02 -16.63
CA GLU A 285 -45.01 -13.10 -15.18
C GLU A 285 -45.79 -14.38 -14.84
N ASP A 286 -45.15 -15.37 -14.23
CA ASP A 286 -45.80 -16.43 -13.47
C ASP A 286 -44.74 -17.13 -12.60
N ASP A 287 -44.57 -16.67 -11.34
CA ASP A 287 -44.33 -17.51 -10.14
C ASP A 287 -43.94 -16.63 -8.92
N VAL A 288 -44.91 -15.94 -8.33
CA VAL A 288 -44.70 -15.15 -7.09
C VAL A 288 -45.05 -15.97 -5.83
N LEU A 289 -45.61 -17.18 -5.95
CA LEU A 289 -45.97 -17.99 -4.77
C LEU A 289 -44.85 -18.89 -4.22
N GLY A 290 -43.92 -19.37 -5.06
CA GLY A 290 -42.88 -20.32 -4.62
C GLY A 290 -41.77 -19.70 -3.75
N VAL A 291 -41.44 -18.43 -4.00
CA VAL A 291 -40.33 -17.74 -3.30
C VAL A 291 -40.69 -17.43 -1.84
N ALA A 292 -41.95 -17.13 -1.56
CA ALA A 292 -42.43 -16.87 -0.20
C ALA A 292 -42.38 -18.14 0.67
N GLU A 293 -42.78 -19.28 0.11
CA GLU A 293 -42.78 -20.57 0.82
C GLU A 293 -41.34 -21.09 1.06
N ALA A 294 -40.45 -20.89 0.09
CA ALA A 294 -39.03 -21.18 0.23
C ALA A 294 -38.36 -20.31 1.31
N ARG A 295 -38.71 -19.02 1.38
CA ARG A 295 -38.21 -18.10 2.41
C ARG A 295 -38.71 -18.45 3.81
N ALA A 296 -39.97 -18.89 3.94
CA ALA A 296 -40.53 -19.34 5.22
C ALA A 296 -39.84 -20.63 5.73
N LYS A 297 -39.55 -21.59 4.85
CA LYS A 297 -38.79 -22.80 5.21
C LYS A 297 -37.35 -22.50 5.60
N LEU A 298 -36.69 -21.56 4.92
CA LEU A 298 -35.34 -21.13 5.29
C LEU A 298 -35.30 -20.43 6.65
N LEU A 299 -36.25 -19.54 6.96
CA LEU A 299 -36.34 -18.90 8.27
C LEU A 299 -36.61 -19.90 9.40
N ALA A 300 -37.48 -20.89 9.17
CA ALA A 300 -37.74 -21.95 10.14
C ALA A 300 -36.51 -22.86 10.36
N ALA A 301 -35.74 -23.14 9.30
CA ALA A 301 -34.51 -23.92 9.41
C ALA A 301 -33.38 -23.16 10.13
N VAL A 302 -33.27 -21.84 9.92
CA VAL A 302 -32.31 -20.98 10.61
C VAL A 302 -32.66 -20.86 12.10
N ALA A 303 -33.93 -20.72 12.45
CA ALA A 303 -34.38 -20.70 13.85
C ALA A 303 -34.13 -22.04 14.58
N ALA A 304 -34.10 -23.17 13.86
CA ALA A 304 -33.77 -24.48 14.42
C ALA A 304 -32.25 -24.70 14.61
N LEU A 305 -31.41 -23.81 14.07
CA LEU A 305 -29.94 -23.87 14.13
C LEU A 305 -29.34 -22.88 15.13
N GLU A 306 -30.16 -22.04 15.78
CA GLU A 306 -29.70 -21.23 16.91
C GLU A 306 -29.53 -22.13 18.15
N PRO A 307 -28.34 -22.14 18.79
CA PRO A 307 -28.15 -22.86 20.03
C PRO A 307 -29.03 -22.24 21.12
N SER A 308 -29.80 -23.09 21.81
CA SER A 308 -30.55 -22.69 23.01
C SER A 308 -29.60 -21.92 23.95
N PRO A 309 -30.03 -20.78 24.52
CA PRO A 309 -29.17 -20.00 25.41
C PRO A 309 -28.63 -20.93 26.51
N PRO A 310 -27.36 -20.77 26.92
CA PRO A 310 -26.77 -21.62 27.93
C PRO A 310 -27.65 -21.57 29.17
N GLN A 311 -28.07 -22.74 29.65
CA GLN A 311 -28.74 -22.84 30.96
C GLN A 311 -27.69 -22.43 32.00
N LEU A 312 -27.76 -21.16 32.41
CA LEU A 312 -27.01 -20.64 33.56
C LEU A 312 -27.31 -21.55 34.75
N SER A 313 -26.27 -21.95 35.47
CA SER A 313 -26.46 -22.67 36.73
C SER A 313 -27.30 -21.82 37.69
N GLU A 314 -28.08 -22.44 38.58
CA GLU A 314 -28.92 -21.70 39.55
C GLU A 314 -28.10 -20.65 40.33
N GLU A 315 -26.82 -20.95 40.60
CA GLU A 315 -25.87 -20.03 41.25
C GLU A 315 -25.53 -18.79 40.40
N GLU A 316 -25.40 -18.92 39.08
CA GLU A 316 -25.09 -17.78 38.19
C GLU A 316 -26.30 -16.87 37.98
N ALA A 317 -27.51 -17.43 37.95
CA ALA A 317 -28.74 -16.65 37.88
C ALA A 317 -28.99 -15.85 39.17
N GLU A 318 -28.70 -16.45 40.33
CA GLU A 318 -28.76 -15.75 41.62
C GLU A 318 -27.70 -14.65 41.74
N ALA A 319 -26.48 -14.90 41.26
CA ALA A 319 -25.41 -13.89 41.27
C ALA A 319 -25.75 -12.66 40.41
N LEU A 320 -26.39 -12.88 39.26
CA LEU A 320 -26.78 -11.80 38.35
C LEU A 320 -27.97 -11.00 38.89
N ALA A 321 -28.95 -11.66 39.51
CA ALA A 321 -30.06 -11.00 40.20
C ALA A 321 -29.59 -10.17 41.40
N LEU A 322 -28.58 -10.66 42.15
CA LEU A 322 -27.97 -9.90 43.25
C LEU A 322 -27.22 -8.67 42.73
N ALA A 323 -26.48 -8.81 41.63
CA ALA A 323 -25.76 -7.69 41.02
C ALA A 323 -26.71 -6.59 40.54
N GLU A 324 -27.81 -6.96 39.89
CA GLU A 324 -28.83 -6.01 39.42
C GLU A 324 -29.56 -5.33 40.59
N ALA A 325 -29.82 -6.06 41.70
CA ALA A 325 -30.40 -5.49 42.91
C ALA A 325 -29.47 -4.46 43.56
N ILE A 326 -28.16 -4.75 43.63
CA ILE A 326 -27.15 -3.83 44.16
C ILE A 326 -27.04 -2.58 43.28
N GLU A 327 -27.10 -2.74 41.96
CA GLU A 327 -26.99 -1.62 41.03
C GLU A 327 -28.24 -0.71 41.08
N ASN A 328 -29.44 -1.29 41.22
CA ASN A 328 -30.67 -0.53 41.42
C ASN A 328 -30.71 0.18 42.78
N GLU A 329 -30.23 -0.45 43.84
CA GLU A 329 -30.15 0.18 45.17
C GLU A 329 -29.14 1.32 45.18
N ARG A 330 -28.00 1.16 44.47
CA ARG A 330 -27.03 2.23 44.26
C ARG A 330 -27.62 3.40 43.47
N ARG A 331 -28.42 3.11 42.44
CA ARG A 331 -29.10 4.12 41.62
C ARG A 331 -30.16 4.91 42.41
N LEU A 332 -30.81 4.26 43.39
CA LEU A 332 -31.76 4.89 44.31
C LEU A 332 -31.11 5.73 45.42
N LEU A 333 -29.82 5.52 45.70
CA LEU A 333 -29.05 6.31 46.67
C LEU A 333 -28.37 7.53 46.03
N ASP A 334 -28.21 7.54 44.71
CA ASP A 334 -27.58 8.62 43.94
C ASP A 334 -28.61 9.66 43.38
N ASP A 335 -29.93 9.44 43.53
CA ASP A 335 -31.04 10.36 43.18
C ASP A 335 -31.67 11.04 44.42
#